data_AF-A0AA45HHY5-F1
#
_entry.id   AF-A0AA45HHY5-F1
#
_cell.length_a   1.000
_cell.length_b   1.000
_cell.length_c   1.000
_cell.angle_alpha   90.00
_cell.angle_beta   90.00
_cell.angle_gamma   90.00
#
_symmetry.space_group_name_H-M   'P 1'
#
loop_
_entity.id
_entity.type
_entity.pdbx_description
1 polymer ?
#
loop_
_entity_poly.entity_id
_entity_poly.type
_entity_poly.pdbx_seq_one_letter_code
_entity_poly.pdbx_strand_id
1 'polypeptide(L)'
;MFKKYFFIFILFSSTLITFSGSLNIVEIIEGIQKYEKIISINPDDAISTLELAKLYEILGKNGDRESLETAKILFEKAFRIDEDLNEAHLRYGSVLAKISEYTWFSPIKLWYVNTAFKEMEMAVNLEFDNIEFRLIRAESCYNLLEFEFCENAIITDYKYLLENFESEIYDQKLKIYSRLAKIFELKKDFYSAIEIYNKIIKEFPNTIESQRAEKSIDLLLGIQKVK
;
A
#
# COMPACT_ATOMS: atom_id res chain seq x y z
N MET A 1 -18.12 18.79 17.46
CA MET A 1 -17.67 17.43 17.82
C MET A 1 -18.75 16.36 17.64
N PHE A 2 -20.00 16.53 18.09
CA PHE A 2 -21.03 15.48 18.01
C PHE A 2 -21.47 15.03 16.59
N LYS A 3 -21.32 15.86 15.56
CA LYS A 3 -21.76 15.53 14.19
C LYS A 3 -20.86 14.54 13.43
N LYS A 4 -19.57 14.44 13.78
CA LYS A 4 -18.60 13.60 13.04
C LYS A 4 -18.73 12.11 13.36
N TYR A 5 -19.06 11.79 14.63
CA TYR A 5 -19.28 10.42 15.09
C TYR A 5 -20.68 9.87 14.77
N PHE A 6 -21.67 10.76 14.51
CA PHE A 6 -23.03 10.35 14.18
C PHE A 6 -23.12 9.62 12.83
N PHE A 7 -22.26 9.97 11.86
CA PHE A 7 -22.22 9.30 10.56
C PHE A 7 -21.55 7.92 10.62
N ILE A 8 -20.57 7.75 11.53
CA ILE A 8 -19.90 6.46 11.78
C ILE A 8 -20.86 5.47 12.46
N PHE A 9 -21.79 5.96 13.29
CA PHE A 9 -22.73 5.12 14.05
C PHE A 9 -23.90 4.57 13.22
N ILE A 10 -24.30 5.23 12.11
CA ILE A 10 -25.48 4.84 11.32
C ILE A 10 -25.22 3.65 10.37
N LEU A 11 -23.96 3.28 10.11
CA LEU A 11 -23.66 2.15 9.20
C LEU A 11 -23.65 0.76 9.87
N PHE A 12 -23.80 0.65 11.19
CA PHE A 12 -23.59 -0.62 11.91
C PHE A 12 -24.75 -1.07 12.81
N SER A 13 -26.00 -0.74 12.46
CA SER A 13 -27.17 -1.30 13.19
C SER A 13 -27.78 -2.56 12.58
N SER A 14 -27.22 -3.15 11.52
CA SER A 14 -27.75 -4.42 11.00
C SER A 14 -26.74 -5.22 10.18
N THR A 15 -25.74 -5.80 10.83
CA THR A 15 -25.30 -7.20 10.62
C THR A 15 -24.01 -7.44 11.41
N LEU A 16 -24.11 -8.28 12.43
CA LEU A 16 -22.97 -9.01 12.98
C LEU A 16 -22.50 -9.98 11.88
N ILE A 17 -21.48 -9.59 11.13
CA ILE A 17 -20.73 -10.52 10.29
C ILE A 17 -19.46 -10.86 11.07
N THR A 18 -19.41 -12.06 11.63
CA THR A 18 -18.16 -12.70 12.05
C THR A 18 -17.36 -13.03 10.81
N PHE A 19 -16.49 -12.10 10.38
CA PHE A 19 -15.51 -12.32 9.32
C PHE A 19 -14.11 -12.32 9.95
N SER A 20 -13.41 -13.45 9.85
CA SER A 20 -12.02 -13.62 10.28
C SER A 20 -11.12 -12.65 9.50
N GLY A 21 -10.65 -11.60 10.19
CA GLY A 21 -9.87 -10.50 9.61
C GLY A 21 -10.43 -9.11 9.92
N SER A 22 -11.41 -8.98 10.83
CA SER A 22 -11.99 -7.69 11.20
C SER A 22 -10.94 -6.75 11.80
N LEU A 23 -10.62 -5.70 11.06
CA LEU A 23 -10.10 -4.44 11.56
C LEU A 23 -10.72 -4.13 12.94
N ASN A 24 -9.93 -4.06 14.01
CA ASN A 24 -10.47 -3.73 15.32
C ASN A 24 -10.75 -2.22 15.39
N ILE A 25 -11.92 -1.83 14.88
CA ILE A 25 -12.39 -0.43 14.86
C ILE A 25 -12.37 0.19 16.27
N VAL A 26 -12.58 -0.61 17.32
CA VAL A 26 -12.52 -0.13 18.71
C VAL A 26 -11.11 0.34 19.05
N GLU A 27 -10.09 -0.48 18.76
CA GLU A 27 -8.68 -0.11 18.98
C GLU A 27 -8.27 1.14 18.19
N ILE A 28 -8.78 1.28 16.95
CA ILE A 28 -8.51 2.47 16.13
C ILE A 28 -9.11 3.72 16.77
N ILE A 29 -10.35 3.65 17.22
CA ILE A 29 -11.04 4.80 17.86
C ILE A 29 -10.34 5.17 19.17
N GLU A 30 -9.99 4.18 20.00
CA GLU A 30 -9.24 4.41 21.24
C GLU A 30 -7.86 5.01 20.98
N GLY A 31 -7.16 4.54 19.94
CA GLY A 31 -5.89 5.09 19.49
C GLY A 31 -6.01 6.55 19.04
N ILE A 32 -7.04 6.87 18.25
CA ILE A 32 -7.30 8.25 17.80
C ILE A 32 -7.50 9.16 19.02
N GLN A 33 -8.38 8.78 19.95
CA GLN A 33 -8.64 9.57 21.15
C GLN A 33 -7.38 9.76 22.01
N LYS A 34 -6.56 8.70 22.14
CA LYS A 34 -5.30 8.74 22.89
C LYS A 34 -4.34 9.76 22.27
N TYR A 35 -4.07 9.67 20.97
CA TYR A 35 -3.09 10.55 20.34
C TYR A 35 -3.62 11.98 20.16
N GLU A 36 -4.92 12.18 19.90
CA GLU A 36 -5.53 13.51 19.92
C GLU A 36 -5.34 14.20 21.29
N LYS A 37 -5.51 13.46 22.39
CA LYS A 37 -5.27 13.97 23.73
C LYS A 37 -3.80 14.37 23.93
N ILE A 38 -2.85 13.54 23.50
CA ILE A 38 -1.42 13.85 23.61
C ILE A 38 -1.08 15.12 22.81
N ILE A 39 -1.53 15.20 21.56
CA ILE A 39 -1.29 16.35 20.67
C ILE A 39 -1.97 17.61 21.19
N SER A 40 -3.11 17.50 21.89
CA SER A 40 -3.76 18.66 22.54
C SER A 40 -2.94 19.25 23.68
N ILE A 41 -2.09 18.44 24.34
CA ILE A 41 -1.22 18.86 25.44
C ILE A 41 0.13 19.31 24.88
N ASN A 42 0.67 18.55 23.91
CA ASN A 42 1.92 18.86 23.22
C ASN A 42 1.70 18.84 21.70
N PRO A 43 1.41 19.99 21.07
CA PRO A 43 1.17 20.08 19.63
C PRO A 43 2.37 19.67 18.77
N ASP A 44 3.59 19.73 19.32
CA ASP A 44 4.85 19.47 18.64
C ASP A 44 5.39 18.05 18.95
N ASP A 45 4.52 17.13 19.38
CA ASP A 45 4.86 15.70 19.47
C ASP A 45 4.75 15.05 18.08
N ALA A 46 5.90 14.95 17.39
CA ALA A 46 5.98 14.38 16.03
C ALA A 46 5.56 12.90 15.99
N ILE A 47 5.97 12.11 16.98
CA ILE A 47 5.68 10.66 17.05
C ILE A 47 4.19 10.42 17.26
N SER A 48 3.57 11.13 18.20
CA SER A 48 2.12 11.03 18.40
C SER A 48 1.33 11.52 17.18
N THR A 49 1.86 12.54 16.48
CA THR A 49 1.27 13.02 15.22
C THR A 49 1.36 11.96 14.11
N LEU A 50 2.52 11.29 13.98
CA LEU A 50 2.73 10.18 13.05
C LEU A 50 1.79 9.00 13.33
N GLU A 51 1.68 8.59 14.60
CA GLU A 51 0.82 7.48 15.00
C GLU A 51 -0.67 7.80 14.79
N LEU A 52 -1.10 9.04 15.06
CA LEU A 52 -2.46 9.47 14.72
C LEU A 52 -2.70 9.42 13.20
N ALA A 53 -1.71 9.85 12.39
CA ALA A 53 -1.80 9.80 10.94
C ALA A 53 -1.97 8.37 10.42
N LYS A 54 -1.25 7.39 10.99
CA LYS A 54 -1.36 5.96 10.66
C LYS A 54 -2.76 5.40 10.90
N LEU A 55 -3.41 5.80 12.00
CA LEU A 55 -4.79 5.38 12.27
C LEU A 55 -5.78 5.93 11.23
N TYR A 56 -5.61 7.19 10.83
CA TYR A 56 -6.41 7.78 9.75
C TYR A 56 -6.08 7.18 8.36
N GLU A 57 -4.82 6.83 8.09
CA GLU A 57 -4.43 6.11 6.87
C GLU A 57 -5.17 4.77 6.77
N ILE A 58 -5.25 4.02 7.87
CA ILE A 58 -5.96 2.75 7.95
C ILE A 58 -7.46 2.94 7.65
N LEU A 59 -8.13 3.90 8.28
CA LEU A 59 -9.54 4.21 8.00
C LEU A 59 -9.73 4.61 6.53
N GLY A 60 -8.80 5.41 6.01
CA GLY A 60 -8.82 5.91 4.64
C GLY A 60 -8.67 4.83 3.58
N LYS A 61 -7.72 3.91 3.77
CA LYS A 61 -7.53 2.75 2.89
C LYS A 61 -8.72 1.79 2.91
N ASN A 62 -9.51 1.80 4.00
CA ASN A 62 -10.75 1.03 4.15
C ASN A 62 -12.02 1.75 3.64
N GLY A 63 -11.87 2.89 2.96
CA GLY A 63 -12.96 3.55 2.22
C GLY A 63 -13.39 4.90 2.76
N ASP A 64 -12.92 5.31 3.94
CA ASP A 64 -13.20 6.64 4.49
C ASP A 64 -12.28 7.71 3.87
N ARG A 65 -12.68 8.27 2.74
CA ARG A 65 -11.87 9.27 2.03
C ARG A 65 -11.56 10.53 2.86
N GLU A 66 -12.40 10.90 3.81
CA GLU A 66 -12.11 12.06 4.69
C GLU A 66 -10.91 11.75 5.62
N SER A 67 -10.78 10.50 6.03
CA SER A 67 -9.63 10.03 6.80
C SER A 67 -8.32 10.08 5.99
N LEU A 68 -8.34 9.88 4.67
CA LEU A 68 -7.13 10.08 3.84
C LEU A 68 -6.66 11.53 3.84
N GLU A 69 -7.57 12.50 3.75
CA GLU A 69 -7.21 13.93 3.81
C GLU A 69 -6.67 14.29 5.19
N THR A 70 -7.24 13.71 6.25
CA THR A 70 -6.75 13.90 7.62
C THR A 70 -5.35 13.30 7.80
N ALA A 71 -5.13 12.07 7.31
CA ALA A 71 -3.83 11.41 7.32
C ALA A 71 -2.77 12.22 6.57
N LYS A 72 -3.11 12.74 5.39
CA LYS A 72 -2.23 13.61 4.59
C LYS A 72 -1.71 14.79 5.40
N ILE A 73 -2.62 15.53 6.04
CA ILE A 73 -2.28 16.72 6.85
C ILE A 73 -1.42 16.34 8.04
N LEU A 74 -1.72 15.21 8.69
CA LEU A 74 -0.99 14.78 9.89
C LEU A 74 0.42 14.25 9.55
N PHE A 75 0.59 13.48 8.48
CA PHE A 75 1.93 13.08 8.04
C PHE A 75 2.77 14.30 7.65
N GLU A 76 2.17 15.26 6.92
CA GLU A 76 2.85 16.53 6.60
C GLU A 76 3.24 17.31 7.84
N LYS A 77 2.38 17.32 8.87
CA LYS A 77 2.70 17.93 10.15
C LYS A 77 3.84 17.18 10.87
N ALA A 78 3.82 15.85 10.88
CA ALA A 78 4.82 15.03 11.57
C ALA A 78 6.24 15.31 11.05
N PHE A 79 6.45 15.27 9.73
CA PHE A 79 7.78 15.55 9.16
C PHE A 79 8.17 17.03 9.17
N ARG A 80 7.22 17.95 9.40
CA ARG A 80 7.54 19.38 9.67
C ARG A 80 8.02 19.62 11.09
N ILE A 81 7.58 18.81 12.04
CA ILE A 81 8.04 18.87 13.42
C ILE A 81 9.41 18.20 13.51
N ASP A 82 9.58 17.05 12.86
CA ASP A 82 10.82 16.27 12.85
C ASP A 82 11.12 15.76 11.44
N GLU A 83 12.06 16.41 10.76
CA GLU A 83 12.44 16.13 9.36
C GLU A 83 13.08 14.75 9.18
N ASP A 84 13.58 14.12 10.25
CA ASP A 84 14.24 12.81 10.19
C ASP A 84 13.25 11.63 10.23
N LEU A 85 11.94 11.90 10.34
CA LEU A 85 10.88 10.89 10.31
C LEU A 85 10.60 10.38 8.89
N ASN A 86 11.51 9.55 8.36
CA ASN A 86 11.38 8.96 7.02
C ASN A 86 10.06 8.19 6.83
N GLU A 87 9.56 7.52 7.88
CA GLU A 87 8.26 6.82 7.85
C GLU A 87 7.11 7.79 7.53
N ALA A 88 7.17 9.03 8.03
CA ALA A 88 6.16 10.05 7.74
C ALA A 88 6.19 10.45 6.26
N HIS A 89 7.37 10.65 5.67
CA HIS A 89 7.53 10.91 4.23
C HIS A 89 7.00 9.77 3.37
N LEU A 90 7.38 8.53 3.70
CA LEU A 90 6.91 7.33 3.01
C LEU A 90 5.38 7.23 3.03
N ARG A 91 4.78 7.32 4.21
CA ARG A 91 3.33 7.16 4.39
C ARG A 91 2.55 8.33 3.83
N TYR A 92 3.09 9.54 3.89
CA TYR A 92 2.55 10.69 3.17
C TYR A 92 2.44 10.38 1.67
N GLY A 93 3.53 9.90 1.06
CA GLY A 93 3.52 9.51 -0.34
C GLY A 93 2.52 8.38 -0.65
N SER A 94 2.42 7.37 0.22
CA SER A 94 1.39 6.32 0.13
C SER A 94 -0.05 6.88 0.15
N VAL A 95 -0.34 7.83 1.04
CA VAL A 95 -1.64 8.51 1.10
C VAL A 95 -1.91 9.33 -0.16
N LEU A 96 -0.92 10.08 -0.66
CA LEU A 96 -1.07 10.84 -1.90
C LEU A 96 -1.35 9.93 -3.11
N ALA A 97 -0.66 8.79 -3.21
CA ALA A 97 -0.93 7.78 -4.22
C ALA A 97 -2.39 7.31 -4.16
N LYS A 98 -2.89 7.04 -2.94
CA LYS A 98 -4.29 6.64 -2.74
C LYS A 98 -5.30 7.74 -3.09
N ILE A 99 -5.01 8.99 -2.75
CA ILE A 99 -5.83 10.16 -3.11
C ILE A 99 -5.93 10.32 -4.63
N SER A 100 -4.83 10.06 -5.34
CA SER A 100 -4.77 10.19 -6.80
C SER A 100 -5.75 9.26 -7.54
N GLU A 101 -6.10 8.10 -6.96
CA GLU A 101 -7.01 7.12 -7.56
C GLU A 101 -8.42 7.67 -7.80
N TYR A 102 -8.88 8.60 -6.95
CA TYR A 102 -10.20 9.24 -7.07
C TYR A 102 -10.13 10.72 -7.44
N THR A 103 -8.94 11.21 -7.79
CA THR A 103 -8.75 12.58 -8.27
C THR A 103 -9.06 12.65 -9.76
N TRP A 104 -10.20 13.24 -10.11
CA TRP A 104 -10.67 13.30 -11.50
C TRP A 104 -9.92 14.33 -12.36
N PHE A 105 -9.43 15.42 -11.76
CA PHE A 105 -8.79 16.50 -12.50
C PHE A 105 -7.31 16.19 -12.74
N SER A 106 -6.94 15.92 -14.00
CA SER A 106 -5.63 15.39 -14.38
C SER A 106 -4.42 16.19 -13.88
N PRO A 107 -4.39 17.53 -13.91
CA PRO A 107 -3.25 18.28 -13.38
C PRO A 107 -3.01 18.06 -11.88
N ILE A 108 -4.08 18.03 -11.08
CA ILE A 108 -3.98 17.74 -9.64
C ILE A 108 -3.62 16.27 -9.41
N LYS A 109 -4.17 15.35 -10.21
CA LYS A 109 -3.81 13.92 -10.16
C LYS A 109 -2.31 13.74 -10.40
N LEU A 110 -1.75 14.34 -11.45
CA LEU A 110 -0.32 14.27 -11.76
C LEU A 110 0.54 14.85 -10.64
N TRP A 111 0.11 15.95 -10.03
CA TRP A 111 0.79 16.50 -8.85
C TRP A 111 0.83 15.49 -7.70
N TYR A 112 -0.31 14.86 -7.38
CA TYR A 112 -0.38 13.83 -6.34
C TYR A 112 0.54 12.65 -6.65
N VAL A 113 0.51 12.12 -7.88
CA VAL A 113 1.31 10.95 -8.27
C VAL A 113 2.81 11.28 -8.22
N ASN A 114 3.24 12.42 -8.78
CA ASN A 114 4.65 12.79 -8.79
C ASN A 114 5.19 13.04 -7.37
N THR A 115 4.40 13.73 -6.55
CA THR A 115 4.77 13.99 -5.15
C THR A 115 4.79 12.68 -4.36
N ALA A 116 3.78 11.83 -4.55
CA ALA A 116 3.73 10.51 -3.92
C ALA A 116 5.00 9.69 -4.18
N PHE A 117 5.38 9.57 -5.46
CA PHE A 117 6.54 8.81 -5.84
C PHE A 117 7.83 9.40 -5.27
N LYS A 118 8.03 10.71 -5.38
CA LYS A 118 9.22 11.41 -4.87
C LYS A 118 9.42 11.17 -3.37
N GLU A 119 8.36 11.32 -2.57
CA GLU A 119 8.45 11.18 -1.11
C GLU A 119 8.72 9.72 -0.70
N MET A 120 8.07 8.75 -1.36
CA MET A 120 8.35 7.33 -1.13
C MET A 120 9.75 6.93 -1.59
N GLU A 121 10.20 7.43 -2.74
CA GLU A 121 11.54 7.16 -3.26
C GLU A 121 12.62 7.69 -2.33
N MET A 122 12.48 8.92 -1.84
CA MET A 122 13.39 9.49 -0.86
C MET A 122 13.47 8.63 0.41
N ALA A 123 12.33 8.28 1.00
CA ALA A 123 12.30 7.49 2.24
C ALA A 123 12.89 6.08 2.05
N VAL A 124 12.58 5.39 0.94
CA VAL A 124 13.19 4.08 0.64
C VAL A 124 14.68 4.20 0.36
N ASN A 125 15.17 5.29 -0.25
CA ASN A 125 16.61 5.45 -0.48
C ASN A 125 17.39 5.71 0.82
N LEU A 126 16.77 6.40 1.80
CA LEU A 126 17.37 6.63 3.12
C LEU A 126 17.36 5.35 3.97
N GLU A 127 16.32 4.53 3.85
CA GLU A 127 16.17 3.26 4.57
C GLU A 127 16.11 2.07 3.59
N PHE A 128 17.15 1.93 2.77
CA PHE A 128 17.18 0.97 1.65
C PHE A 128 16.93 -0.48 2.05
N ASP A 129 17.38 -0.91 3.22
CA ASP A 129 17.20 -2.29 3.68
C ASP A 129 15.86 -2.52 4.41
N ASN A 130 15.06 -1.46 4.61
CA ASN A 130 13.80 -1.54 5.34
C ASN A 130 12.72 -2.23 4.48
N ILE A 131 12.40 -3.48 4.85
CA ILE A 131 11.41 -4.33 4.19
C ILE A 131 10.03 -3.68 4.18
N GLU A 132 9.61 -3.07 5.30
CA GLU A 132 8.30 -2.42 5.39
C GLU A 132 8.21 -1.24 4.41
N PHE A 133 9.29 -0.47 4.30
CA PHE A 133 9.32 0.72 3.43
C PHE A 133 9.15 0.34 1.96
N ARG A 134 9.88 -0.68 1.52
CA ARG A 134 9.74 -1.23 0.18
C ARG A 134 8.37 -1.81 -0.07
N LEU A 135 7.81 -2.52 0.91
CA LEU A 135 6.48 -3.08 0.79
C LEU A 135 5.43 -1.97 0.61
N ILE A 136 5.49 -0.91 1.41
CA ILE A 136 4.59 0.24 1.29
C ILE A 136 4.75 0.89 -0.09
N ARG A 137 5.98 1.18 -0.54
CA ARG A 137 6.21 1.80 -1.86
C ARG A 137 5.72 0.89 -2.99
N ALA A 138 5.99 -0.41 -2.93
CA ALA A 138 5.55 -1.37 -3.93
C ALA A 138 4.01 -1.48 -4.00
N GLU A 139 3.33 -1.55 -2.85
CA GLU A 139 1.87 -1.59 -2.78
C GLU A 139 1.25 -0.29 -3.32
N SER A 140 1.82 0.86 -3.00
CA SER A 140 1.34 2.15 -3.51
C SER A 140 1.60 2.33 -5.00
N CYS A 141 2.77 1.91 -5.49
CA CYS A 141 3.11 1.94 -6.92
C CYS A 141 2.27 0.94 -7.74
N TYR A 142 1.79 -0.14 -7.13
CA TYR A 142 0.94 -1.13 -7.82
C TYR A 142 -0.37 -0.51 -8.30
N ASN A 143 -0.91 0.47 -7.58
CA ASN A 143 -2.12 1.20 -8.00
C ASN A 143 -1.83 2.28 -9.05
N LEU A 144 -0.56 2.50 -9.36
CA LEU A 144 -0.05 3.54 -10.25
C LEU A 144 0.73 2.95 -11.45
N LEU A 145 0.45 1.71 -11.84
CA LEU A 145 1.14 1.00 -12.94
C LEU A 145 0.99 1.67 -14.31
N GLU A 146 0.08 2.63 -14.46
CA GLU A 146 -0.02 3.46 -15.66
C GLU A 146 1.16 4.44 -15.81
N PHE A 147 1.97 4.63 -14.76
CA PHE A 147 3.14 5.51 -14.75
C PHE A 147 4.45 4.70 -14.74
N GLU A 148 5.30 4.92 -15.74
CA GLU A 148 6.53 4.13 -15.97
C GLU A 148 7.52 4.15 -14.78
N PHE A 149 7.64 5.26 -14.06
CA PHE A 149 8.54 5.34 -12.89
C PHE A 149 8.11 4.42 -11.75
N CYS A 150 6.80 4.26 -11.53
CA CYS A 150 6.25 3.33 -10.53
C CYS A 150 6.57 1.88 -10.90
N GLU A 151 6.58 1.55 -12.19
CA GLU A 151 6.82 0.22 -12.72
C GLU A 151 8.25 -0.30 -12.42
N ASN A 152 9.26 0.54 -12.59
CA ASN A 152 10.64 0.14 -12.28
C ASN A 152 10.87 -0.01 -10.78
N ALA A 153 10.29 0.90 -9.98
CA ALA A 153 10.37 0.83 -8.53
C ALA A 153 9.71 -0.44 -7.96
N ILE A 154 8.50 -0.76 -8.41
CA ILE A 154 7.77 -1.93 -7.92
C ILE A 154 8.45 -3.26 -8.27
N ILE A 155 9.02 -3.40 -9.48
CA ILE A 155 9.77 -4.60 -9.86
C ILE A 155 11.01 -4.74 -8.96
N THR A 156 11.71 -3.64 -8.73
CA THR A 156 12.90 -3.61 -7.86
C THR A 156 12.54 -4.00 -6.43
N ASP A 157 11.48 -3.41 -5.88
CA ASP A 157 11.04 -3.68 -4.51
C ASP A 157 10.53 -5.10 -4.36
N TYR A 158 9.68 -5.61 -5.26
CA TYR A 158 9.20 -6.99 -5.15
C TYR A 158 10.32 -8.02 -5.30
N LYS A 159 11.31 -7.80 -6.16
CA LYS A 159 12.48 -8.68 -6.23
C LYS A 159 13.27 -8.67 -4.93
N TYR A 160 13.58 -7.49 -4.41
CA TYR A 160 14.28 -7.35 -3.13
C TYR A 160 13.50 -8.03 -2.00
N LEU A 161 12.19 -7.81 -1.93
CA LEU A 161 11.32 -8.43 -0.93
C LEU A 161 11.35 -9.95 -1.05
N LEU A 162 11.24 -10.53 -2.25
CA LEU A 162 11.28 -12.00 -2.43
C LEU A 162 12.62 -12.63 -2.02
N GLU A 163 13.72 -11.88 -2.16
CA GLU A 163 15.07 -12.32 -1.77
C GLU A 163 15.32 -12.20 -0.26
N ASN A 164 14.72 -11.20 0.39
CA ASN A 164 15.02 -10.84 1.78
C ASN A 164 13.85 -11.07 2.77
N PHE A 165 12.67 -11.49 2.32
CA PHE A 165 11.60 -11.91 3.21
C PHE A 165 11.99 -13.21 3.90
N GLU A 166 12.24 -13.13 5.21
CA GLU A 166 12.28 -14.34 6.04
C GLU A 166 10.90 -15.01 6.05
N SER A 167 10.91 -16.34 6.00
CA SER A 167 9.94 -17.20 5.31
C SER A 167 8.54 -17.36 5.92
N GLU A 168 8.07 -16.50 6.82
CA GLU A 168 6.95 -16.89 7.70
C GLU A 168 5.55 -16.50 7.23
N ILE A 169 5.39 -15.63 6.23
CA ILE A 169 4.05 -15.25 5.73
C ILE A 169 3.85 -15.75 4.30
N TYR A 170 3.53 -17.05 4.21
CA TYR A 170 3.19 -17.76 2.96
C TYR A 170 2.30 -16.93 2.03
N ASP A 171 1.24 -16.33 2.58
CA ASP A 171 0.26 -15.54 1.83
C ASP A 171 0.86 -14.25 1.23
N GLN A 172 1.78 -13.58 1.95
CA GLN A 172 2.41 -12.36 1.46
C GLN A 172 3.39 -12.67 0.32
N LYS A 173 4.19 -13.72 0.46
CA LYS A 173 5.12 -14.13 -0.60
C LYS A 173 4.37 -14.52 -1.88
N LEU A 174 3.28 -15.29 -1.74
CA LEU A 174 2.41 -15.65 -2.87
C LEU A 174 1.78 -14.42 -3.53
N LYS A 175 1.32 -13.45 -2.73
CA LYS A 175 0.77 -12.18 -3.22
C LYS A 175 1.82 -11.38 -4.01
N ILE A 176 3.04 -11.28 -3.50
CA ILE A 176 4.14 -10.58 -4.18
C ILE A 176 4.47 -11.27 -5.52
N TYR A 177 4.64 -12.59 -5.54
CA TYR A 177 4.88 -13.32 -6.78
C TYR A 177 3.75 -13.12 -7.80
N SER A 178 2.48 -13.24 -7.37
CA SER A 178 1.33 -13.08 -8.25
C SER A 178 1.28 -11.69 -8.89
N ARG A 179 1.57 -10.65 -8.12
CA ARG A 179 1.61 -9.27 -8.62
C ARG A 179 2.79 -9.02 -9.55
N LEU A 180 3.97 -9.55 -9.21
CA LEU A 180 5.17 -9.42 -10.04
C LEU A 180 4.98 -10.09 -11.40
N ALA A 181 4.39 -11.30 -11.44
CA ALA A 181 4.03 -11.96 -12.70
C ALA A 181 3.08 -11.10 -13.54
N LYS A 182 2.06 -10.51 -12.91
CA LYS A 182 1.10 -9.65 -13.60
C LYS A 182 1.73 -8.39 -14.19
N ILE A 183 2.69 -7.79 -13.48
CA ILE A 183 3.45 -6.64 -13.99
C ILE A 183 4.23 -7.03 -15.25
N PHE A 184 4.92 -8.17 -15.25
CA PHE A 184 5.64 -8.65 -16.44
C PHE A 184 4.70 -8.95 -17.62
N GLU A 185 3.50 -9.51 -17.37
CA GLU A 185 2.49 -9.67 -18.42
C GLU A 185 2.08 -8.34 -19.05
N LEU A 186 1.81 -7.31 -18.23
CA LEU A 186 1.41 -5.98 -18.69
C LEU A 186 2.51 -5.36 -19.58
N LYS A 187 3.78 -5.56 -19.20
CA LYS A 187 4.95 -5.16 -19.99
C LYS A 187 5.18 -5.98 -21.25
N LYS A 188 4.43 -7.07 -21.45
CA LYS A 188 4.65 -8.08 -22.48
C LYS A 188 6.03 -8.76 -22.38
N ASP A 189 6.64 -8.73 -21.19
CA ASP A 189 7.82 -9.53 -20.88
C ASP A 189 7.37 -10.94 -20.45
N PHE A 190 6.93 -11.71 -21.44
CA PHE A 190 6.34 -13.03 -21.20
C PHE A 190 7.34 -14.03 -20.64
N TYR A 191 8.65 -13.85 -20.91
CA TYR A 191 9.67 -14.73 -20.37
C TYR A 191 9.76 -14.59 -18.85
N SER A 192 9.92 -13.36 -18.35
CA SER A 192 9.95 -13.08 -16.91
C SER A 192 8.63 -13.45 -16.25
N ALA A 193 7.48 -13.21 -16.89
CA ALA A 193 6.18 -13.63 -16.36
C ALA A 193 6.09 -15.15 -16.16
N ILE A 194 6.48 -15.94 -17.18
CA ILE A 194 6.51 -17.40 -17.12
C ILE A 194 7.48 -17.89 -16.04
N GLU A 195 8.65 -17.26 -15.89
CA GLU A 195 9.60 -17.61 -14.82
C GLU A 195 8.95 -17.47 -13.44
N ILE A 196 8.27 -16.34 -13.17
CA ILE A 196 7.59 -16.12 -11.90
C ILE A 196 6.43 -17.09 -11.71
N TYR A 197 5.63 -17.37 -12.74
CA TYR A 197 4.55 -18.36 -12.64
C TYR A 197 5.06 -19.77 -12.31
N ASN A 198 6.19 -20.18 -12.89
CA ASN A 198 6.84 -21.44 -12.52
C ASN A 198 7.29 -21.45 -11.05
N LYS A 199 7.79 -20.32 -10.51
CA LYS A 199 8.11 -20.19 -9.08
C LYS A 199 6.85 -20.35 -8.22
N ILE A 200 5.72 -19.75 -8.61
CA ILE A 200 4.43 -19.92 -7.92
C ILE A 200 4.03 -21.40 -7.87
N ILE A 201 4.07 -22.11 -9.00
CA ILE A 201 3.69 -23.54 -9.07
C ILE A 201 4.60 -24.40 -8.19
N LYS A 202 5.91 -24.12 -8.23
CA LYS A 202 6.91 -24.88 -7.48
C LYS A 202 6.83 -24.66 -5.97
N GLU A 203 6.71 -23.42 -5.54
CA GLU A 203 6.75 -23.05 -4.11
C GLU A 203 5.36 -23.14 -3.43
N PHE A 204 4.27 -23.01 -4.19
CA PHE A 204 2.90 -22.97 -3.68
C PHE A 204 2.00 -24.01 -4.37
N PRO A 205 2.39 -25.31 -4.39
CA PRO A 205 1.64 -26.33 -5.11
C PRO A 205 0.24 -26.50 -4.52
N ASN A 206 -0.73 -26.84 -5.39
CA ASN A 206 -2.15 -27.06 -5.05
C ASN A 206 -2.92 -25.82 -4.56
N THR A 207 -2.37 -24.61 -4.71
CA THR A 207 -3.12 -23.36 -4.50
C THR A 207 -3.94 -22.97 -5.72
N ILE A 208 -4.96 -22.12 -5.52
CA ILE A 208 -5.74 -21.55 -6.63
C ILE A 208 -4.81 -20.72 -7.53
N GLU A 209 -3.84 -20.04 -6.92
CA GLU A 209 -2.83 -19.22 -7.58
C GLU A 209 -1.91 -20.07 -8.46
N SER A 210 -1.48 -21.26 -8.01
CA SER A 210 -0.72 -22.22 -8.84
C SER A 210 -1.53 -22.68 -10.05
N GLN A 211 -2.81 -23.01 -9.87
CA GLN A 211 -3.68 -23.40 -10.99
C GLN A 211 -3.91 -22.25 -11.98
N ARG A 212 -4.01 -21.01 -11.48
CA ARG A 212 -4.07 -19.81 -12.32
C ARG A 212 -2.75 -19.59 -13.08
N ALA A 213 -1.62 -19.79 -12.42
CA ALA A 213 -0.29 -19.67 -13.00
C ALA A 213 -0.09 -20.65 -14.17
N GLU A 214 -0.51 -21.92 -14.02
CA GLU A 214 -0.49 -22.91 -15.12
C GLU A 214 -1.27 -22.43 -16.34
N LYS A 215 -2.52 -21.98 -16.14
CA LYS A 215 -3.38 -21.45 -17.21
C LYS A 215 -2.77 -20.22 -17.89
N SER A 216 -2.15 -19.33 -17.11
CA SER A 216 -1.45 -18.15 -17.65
C SER A 216 -0.27 -18.57 -18.52
N ILE A 217 0.55 -19.54 -18.10
CA ILE A 217 1.67 -20.05 -18.89
C ILE A 217 1.18 -20.60 -20.24
N ASP A 218 0.14 -21.45 -20.24
CA ASP A 218 -0.42 -22.03 -21.46
C ASP A 218 -0.86 -20.93 -22.46
N LEU A 219 -1.53 -19.89 -21.95
CA LEU A 219 -1.96 -18.74 -22.75
C LEU A 219 -0.75 -17.99 -23.35
N LEU A 220 0.25 -17.71 -22.53
CA LEU A 220 1.44 -16.95 -22.93
C LEU A 220 2.29 -17.70 -23.97
N LEU A 221 2.46 -19.01 -23.81
CA LEU A 221 3.13 -19.87 -24.80
C LEU A 221 2.34 -19.94 -26.12
N GLY A 222 1.01 -19.92 -26.05
CA GLY A 222 0.15 -19.81 -27.23
C GLY A 222 0.39 -18.51 -28.00
N ILE A 223 0.49 -17.37 -27.31
CA ILE A 223 0.76 -16.06 -27.91
C ILE A 223 2.13 -16.02 -28.59
N GLN A 224 3.16 -16.63 -27.99
CA GLN A 224 4.51 -16.67 -28.58
C GLN A 224 4.57 -17.48 -29.89
N LYS A 225 3.72 -18.48 -30.07
CA LYS A 225 3.69 -19.30 -31.29
C LYS A 225 3.03 -18.62 -32.50
N VAL A 226 2.32 -17.51 -32.28
CA VAL A 226 1.56 -16.79 -33.32
C VAL A 226 2.31 -15.57 -33.86
N LYS A 227 3.43 -15.17 -33.23
CA LYS A 227 4.31 -14.09 -33.67
C LYS A 227 5.53 -14.62 -34.40
#